data_AF-A0A0G1L5D8-F1
#
_entry.id   AF-A0A0G1L5D8-F1
#
_cell.length_a   1.000
_cell.length_b   1.000
_cell.length_c   1.000
_cell.angle_alpha   90.00
_cell.angle_beta   90.00
_cell.angle_gamma   90.00
#
_symmetry.space_group_name_H-M   'P 1'
#
loop_
_entity.id
_entity.type
_entity.pdbx_description
1 polymer ?
#
loop_
_entity_poly.entity_id
_entity_poly.type
_entity_poly.pdbx_seq_one_letter_code
_entity_poly.pdbx_strand_id
1 'polypeptide(L)'
;MDCCEDMEHMTEHHAHHEEHKTHGAHNAHSGHGNMGMGHGSATDFLRRFWIVTALLVPLALTNGSVAGLFHIPEFAFGKWIAFGLATIIFGFSLVFFRHAWHEIKMHAYGMMTLVSLAVGAGYLFSVASTFIPSLNDEFYLEIGTLVWVLLFGHYLEARSGAAAGVFSVWGFFLRPEIGALVMSLSTVIVVANAVSLRRINLEHAV
;
A
#
# COMPACT_ATOMS: atom_id res chain seq x y z
N MET A 1 -17.10 26.70 18.98
CA MET A 1 -16.50 28.05 18.82
C MET A 1 -15.44 28.20 19.89
N ASP A 2 -14.34 28.87 19.54
CA ASP A 2 -13.15 29.22 20.34
C ASP A 2 -12.03 28.18 20.49
N CYS A 3 -11.07 28.22 19.54
CA CYS A 3 -9.65 27.87 19.72
C CYS A 3 -8.75 28.63 18.71
N CYS A 4 -9.12 29.84 18.26
CA CYS A 4 -8.32 30.62 17.31
C CYS A 4 -7.94 31.98 17.91
N GLU A 5 -7.11 32.02 18.95
CA GLU A 5 -6.46 33.25 19.40
C GLU A 5 -5.34 32.87 20.38
N ASP A 6 -4.11 32.69 19.87
CA ASP A 6 -2.84 32.89 20.59
C ASP A 6 -1.71 32.30 19.75
N MET A 7 -1.03 33.13 18.96
CA MET A 7 0.43 33.07 18.75
C MET A 7 0.88 34.11 17.70
N GLU A 8 0.71 35.39 18.03
CA GLU A 8 1.64 36.43 17.57
C GLU A 8 2.19 37.11 18.81
N HIS A 9 3.44 36.81 19.20
CA HIS A 9 4.39 37.76 19.80
C HIS A 9 5.69 37.05 20.26
N MET A 10 6.79 37.80 20.13
CA MET A 10 8.12 37.66 20.76
C MET A 10 9.29 37.28 19.83
N THR A 11 9.65 38.31 19.06
CA THR A 11 10.99 38.87 18.80
C THR A 11 12.14 38.42 19.72
N GLU A 12 13.28 38.11 19.07
CA GLU A 12 14.70 38.24 19.43
C GLU A 12 15.17 38.07 20.90
N HIS A 13 16.16 37.20 21.14
CA HIS A 13 17.37 37.53 21.90
C HIS A 13 18.48 36.45 21.84
N HIS A 14 19.71 36.92 21.61
CA HIS A 14 21.02 36.41 22.03
C HIS A 14 21.81 35.33 21.26
N ALA A 15 22.90 35.82 20.66
CA ALA A 15 24.11 35.12 20.27
C ALA A 15 24.98 34.70 21.47
N HIS A 16 25.68 33.57 21.36
CA HIS A 16 26.95 33.31 22.05
C HIS A 16 27.80 32.30 21.23
N HIS A 17 28.97 32.76 20.80
CA HIS A 17 30.14 31.95 20.46
C HIS A 17 30.72 31.32 21.73
N GLU A 18 31.38 30.16 21.62
CA GLU A 18 32.67 29.81 22.26
C GLU A 18 33.23 28.48 21.72
N GLU A 19 34.54 28.43 21.55
CA GLU A 19 35.35 27.39 20.91
C GLU A 19 35.72 26.21 21.84
N HIS A 20 35.90 25.04 21.19
CA HIS A 20 36.84 23.94 21.46
C HIS A 20 37.41 23.71 22.88
N LYS A 21 37.15 22.50 23.41
CA LYS A 21 38.16 21.67 24.10
C LYS A 21 38.08 20.20 23.70
N THR A 22 39.19 19.73 23.16
CA THR A 22 39.55 18.34 22.88
C THR A 22 39.73 17.53 24.16
N HIS A 23 39.07 16.37 24.26
CA HIS A 23 39.51 15.26 25.11
C HIS A 23 39.32 13.94 24.36
N GLY A 24 40.43 13.20 24.24
CA GLY A 24 40.50 11.92 23.56
C GLY A 24 40.28 10.71 24.48
N ALA A 25 40.21 9.57 23.78
CA ALA A 25 40.35 8.20 24.24
C ALA A 25 39.15 7.57 24.98
N HIS A 26 38.33 6.80 24.25
CA HIS A 26 37.88 5.49 24.74
C HIS A 26 37.80 4.45 23.60
N ASN A 27 38.22 3.24 23.99
CA ASN A 27 38.52 2.03 23.24
C ASN A 27 37.37 1.40 22.44
N ALA A 28 37.75 0.86 21.29
CA ALA A 28 37.45 -0.49 20.79
C ALA A 28 36.10 -1.12 21.16
N HIS A 29 35.17 -1.09 20.19
CA HIS A 29 34.24 -2.20 19.97
C HIS A 29 34.42 -2.75 18.55
N SER A 30 35.00 -3.94 18.53
CA SER A 30 35.15 -4.85 17.41
C SER A 30 33.80 -5.47 17.02
N GLY A 31 33.55 -5.52 15.71
CA GLY A 31 32.85 -6.64 15.08
C GLY A 31 31.35 -6.72 15.32
N HIS A 32 30.58 -5.96 14.54
CA HIS A 32 29.33 -6.50 14.00
C HIS A 32 29.25 -6.08 12.53
N GLY A 33 29.09 -7.07 11.66
CA GLY A 33 29.01 -6.92 10.22
C GLY A 33 27.99 -5.85 9.85
N ASN A 34 28.48 -4.76 9.29
CA ASN A 34 27.69 -3.78 8.58
C ASN A 34 27.20 -4.44 7.29
N MET A 35 26.16 -5.29 7.40
CA MET A 35 25.35 -5.70 6.27
C MET A 35 24.90 -4.42 5.57
N GLY A 36 25.36 -4.26 4.33
CA GLY A 36 25.30 -3.02 3.58
C GLY A 36 23.94 -2.33 3.67
N MET A 37 23.95 -1.14 4.26
CA MET A 37 22.98 -0.09 3.98
C MET A 37 23.19 0.36 2.54
N GLY A 38 22.75 -0.50 1.61
CA GLY A 38 22.69 -0.22 0.19
C GLY A 38 21.52 0.73 -0.06
N HIS A 39 21.88 1.98 -0.30
CA HIS A 39 21.04 3.04 -0.83
C HIS A 39 20.09 2.52 -1.95
N GLY A 40 18.83 2.25 -1.64
CA GLY A 40 17.91 1.60 -2.58
C GLY A 40 16.46 1.44 -2.12
N SER A 41 15.85 2.43 -1.47
CA SER A 41 14.46 2.35 -1.03
C SER A 41 13.48 1.97 -2.16
N ALA A 42 13.67 2.52 -3.36
CA ALA A 42 12.87 2.18 -4.55
C ALA A 42 13.12 0.75 -5.07
N THR A 43 14.33 0.21 -4.89
CA THR A 43 14.69 -1.13 -5.39
C THR A 43 14.09 -2.26 -4.55
N ASP A 44 13.80 -2.02 -3.28
CA ASP A 44 13.13 -2.99 -2.41
C ASP A 44 11.67 -3.22 -2.82
N PHE A 45 10.96 -2.14 -3.16
CA PHE A 45 9.59 -2.24 -3.68
C PHE A 45 9.56 -2.89 -5.07
N LEU A 46 10.54 -2.61 -5.93
CA LEU A 46 10.68 -3.29 -7.22
C LEU A 46 10.86 -4.80 -7.09
N ARG A 47 11.73 -5.22 -6.18
CA ARG A 47 11.99 -6.64 -5.95
C ARG A 47 10.72 -7.34 -5.49
N ARG A 48 9.99 -6.75 -4.53
CA ARG A 48 8.72 -7.28 -4.04
C ARG A 48 7.64 -7.29 -5.12
N PHE A 49 7.54 -6.24 -5.93
CA PHE A 49 6.61 -6.17 -7.06
C PHE A 49 6.86 -7.30 -8.05
N TRP A 50 8.12 -7.53 -8.46
CA TRP A 50 8.47 -8.62 -9.37
C TRP A 50 8.20 -10.00 -8.77
N ILE A 51 8.47 -10.20 -7.48
CA ILE A 51 8.16 -11.46 -6.79
C ILE A 51 6.64 -11.70 -6.76
N VAL A 52 5.86 -10.71 -6.35
CA VAL A 52 4.39 -10.83 -6.32
C VAL A 52 3.84 -11.05 -7.72
N THR A 53 4.34 -10.35 -8.73
CA THR A 53 3.98 -10.57 -10.14
C THR A 53 4.24 -12.03 -10.56
N ALA A 54 5.42 -12.56 -10.23
CA ALA A 54 5.78 -13.94 -10.54
C ALA A 54 4.92 -14.97 -9.79
N LEU A 55 4.44 -14.66 -8.57
CA LEU A 55 3.49 -15.48 -7.82
C LEU A 55 2.05 -15.36 -8.33
N LEU A 56 1.70 -14.23 -8.93
CA LEU A 56 0.36 -13.97 -9.44
C LEU A 56 0.06 -14.79 -10.70
N VAL A 57 1.08 -15.07 -11.51
CA VAL A 57 0.95 -15.94 -12.71
C VAL A 57 0.46 -17.35 -12.36
N PRO A 58 1.13 -18.12 -11.49
CA PRO A 58 0.65 -19.45 -11.11
C PRO A 58 -0.67 -19.37 -10.32
N LEU A 59 -0.90 -18.33 -9.52
CA LEU A 59 -2.20 -18.13 -8.86
C LEU A 59 -3.32 -17.90 -9.89
N ALA A 60 -3.05 -17.20 -10.99
CA ALA A 60 -4.04 -16.96 -12.02
C ALA A 60 -4.44 -18.26 -12.73
N LEU A 61 -3.48 -19.16 -12.94
CA LEU A 61 -3.73 -20.46 -13.56
C LEU A 61 -4.56 -21.40 -12.69
N THR A 62 -4.55 -21.24 -11.36
CA THR A 62 -5.34 -22.10 -10.46
C THR A 62 -6.80 -21.67 -10.30
N ASN A 63 -7.20 -20.51 -10.82
CA ASN A 63 -8.55 -19.98 -10.61
C ASN A 63 -9.50 -20.35 -11.76
N GLY A 64 -10.73 -20.71 -11.40
CA GLY A 64 -11.78 -21.14 -12.32
C GLY A 64 -12.17 -20.10 -13.37
N SER A 65 -12.11 -18.81 -13.05
CA SER A 65 -12.41 -17.73 -14.01
C SER A 65 -11.42 -17.70 -15.19
N VAL A 66 -10.15 -18.01 -14.94
CA VAL A 66 -9.11 -18.09 -15.98
C VAL A 66 -9.10 -19.47 -16.62
N ALA A 67 -9.26 -20.53 -15.83
CA ALA A 67 -9.32 -21.90 -16.32
C ALA A 67 -10.51 -22.13 -17.27
N GLY A 68 -11.67 -21.53 -16.98
CA GLY A 68 -12.86 -21.54 -17.83
C GLY A 68 -12.67 -20.83 -19.16
N LEU A 69 -11.84 -19.77 -19.21
CA LEU A 69 -11.47 -19.10 -20.45
C LEU A 69 -10.53 -19.95 -21.32
N PHE A 70 -9.68 -20.78 -20.71
CA PHE A 70 -8.70 -21.63 -21.39
C PHE A 70 -9.11 -23.11 -21.52
N HIS A 71 -10.33 -23.50 -21.11
CA HIS A 71 -10.82 -24.89 -21.10
C HIS A 71 -9.89 -25.89 -20.39
N ILE A 72 -9.25 -25.48 -19.29
CA ILE A 72 -8.37 -26.34 -18.50
C ILE A 72 -9.21 -27.05 -17.43
N PRO A 73 -9.11 -28.39 -17.26
CA PRO A 73 -9.85 -29.10 -16.22
C PRO A 73 -9.42 -28.63 -14.83
N GLU A 74 -10.40 -28.33 -13.98
CA GLU A 74 -10.13 -27.91 -12.60
C GLU A 74 -9.59 -29.09 -11.77
N PHE A 75 -8.48 -28.85 -11.09
CA PHE A 75 -7.88 -29.83 -10.19
C PHE A 75 -8.43 -29.65 -8.78
N ALA A 76 -8.82 -30.74 -8.11
CA ALA A 76 -9.30 -30.70 -6.72
C ALA A 76 -8.27 -30.13 -5.72
N PHE A 77 -6.98 -30.15 -6.07
CA PHE A 77 -5.90 -29.55 -5.28
C PHE A 77 -5.65 -28.06 -5.61
N GLY A 78 -6.28 -27.51 -6.67
CA GLY A 78 -6.10 -26.12 -7.11
C GLY A 78 -6.38 -25.12 -6.00
N LYS A 79 -7.45 -25.35 -5.22
CA LYS A 79 -7.84 -24.58 -4.04
C LYS A 79 -6.78 -24.52 -2.95
N TRP A 80 -6.13 -25.65 -2.65
CA TRP A 80 -5.08 -25.71 -1.64
C TRP A 80 -3.80 -25.02 -2.12
N ILE A 81 -3.48 -25.13 -3.41
CA ILE A 81 -2.36 -24.41 -4.04
C ILE A 81 -2.65 -22.90 -4.03
N ALA A 82 -3.87 -22.48 -4.39
CA ALA A 82 -4.30 -21.10 -4.37
C ALA A 82 -4.22 -20.49 -2.97
N PHE A 83 -4.72 -21.19 -1.95
CA PHE A 83 -4.57 -20.79 -0.55
C PHE A 83 -3.10 -20.59 -0.17
N GLY A 84 -2.22 -21.55 -0.49
CA GLY A 84 -0.79 -21.44 -0.21
C GLY A 84 -0.12 -20.25 -0.89
N LEU A 85 -0.38 -20.04 -2.19
CA LEU A 85 0.15 -18.90 -2.94
C LEU A 85 -0.38 -17.57 -2.38
N ALA A 86 -1.68 -17.50 -2.08
CA ALA A 86 -2.30 -16.31 -1.51
C ALA A 86 -1.74 -15.97 -0.12
N THR A 87 -1.48 -16.96 0.74
CA THR A 87 -0.80 -16.73 2.03
C THR A 87 0.60 -16.17 1.82
N ILE A 88 1.35 -16.64 0.82
CA ILE A 88 2.67 -16.09 0.51
C ILE A 88 2.55 -14.63 0.02
N ILE A 89 1.62 -14.34 -0.88
CA ILE A 89 1.35 -12.97 -1.35
C ILE A 89 0.95 -12.06 -0.18
N PHE A 90 0.07 -12.51 0.71
CA PHE A 90 -0.35 -11.79 1.91
C PHE A 90 0.84 -11.51 2.84
N GLY A 91 1.81 -12.42 2.92
CA GLY A 91 3.07 -12.20 3.63
C GLY A 91 3.83 -10.98 3.13
N PHE A 92 3.81 -10.70 1.82
CA PHE A 92 4.41 -9.47 1.27
C PHE A 92 3.60 -8.22 1.64
N SER A 93 2.28 -8.32 1.81
CA SER A 93 1.41 -7.22 2.25
C SER A 93 1.67 -6.75 3.67
N LEU A 94 2.36 -7.53 4.51
CA LEU A 94 2.74 -7.14 5.88
C LEU A 94 3.60 -5.87 5.94
N VAL A 95 4.20 -5.44 4.82
CA VAL A 95 4.82 -4.11 4.74
C VAL A 95 3.80 -3.01 5.02
N PHE A 96 2.61 -3.07 4.43
CA PHE A 96 1.57 -2.04 4.59
C PHE A 96 0.99 -2.03 5.99
N PHE A 97 0.79 -3.20 6.59
CA PHE A 97 0.33 -3.34 7.98
C PHE A 97 1.31 -2.66 8.96
N ARG A 98 2.62 -2.79 8.72
CA ARG A 98 3.63 -2.11 9.54
C ARG A 98 3.55 -0.60 9.40
N HIS A 99 3.30 -0.07 8.20
CA HIS A 99 3.11 1.38 8.00
C HIS A 99 1.81 1.87 8.66
N ALA A 100 0.70 1.18 8.42
CA ALA A 100 -0.61 1.47 9.00
C ALA A 100 -0.58 1.49 10.54
N TRP A 101 0.14 0.57 11.17
CA TRP A 101 0.23 0.51 12.62
C TRP A 101 0.86 1.76 13.23
N HIS A 102 1.86 2.34 12.56
CA HIS A 102 2.49 3.58 13.01
C HIS A 102 1.55 4.79 12.80
N GLU A 103 0.83 4.82 11.68
CA GLU A 103 -0.18 5.86 11.38
C GLU A 103 -1.30 5.88 12.44
N ILE A 104 -1.85 4.73 12.80
CA ILE A 104 -2.92 4.60 13.81
C ILE A 104 -2.44 5.10 15.18
N LYS A 105 -1.23 4.72 15.61
CA LYS A 105 -0.68 5.17 16.90
C LYS A 105 -0.56 6.69 16.97
N MET A 106 -0.19 7.32 15.87
CA MET A 106 -0.03 8.77 15.78
C MET A 106 -1.34 9.50 15.47
N HIS A 107 -2.49 8.80 15.44
CA HIS A 107 -3.81 9.35 15.06
C HIS A 107 -3.82 10.03 13.68
N ALA A 108 -2.86 9.71 12.83
CA ALA A 108 -2.75 10.21 11.48
C ALA A 108 -3.27 9.14 10.52
N TYR A 109 -4.60 8.98 10.44
CA TYR A 109 -5.24 8.01 9.55
C TYR A 109 -4.90 8.34 8.09
N GLY A 110 -3.99 7.57 7.50
CA GLY A 110 -3.51 7.78 6.14
C GLY A 110 -3.97 6.72 5.15
N MET A 111 -3.46 6.83 3.94
CA MET A 111 -3.73 5.91 2.83
C MET A 111 -3.34 4.46 3.17
N MET A 112 -2.26 4.27 3.94
CA MET A 112 -1.79 2.93 4.31
C MET A 112 -2.76 2.21 5.23
N THR A 113 -3.45 2.92 6.13
CA THR A 113 -4.46 2.29 7.00
C THR A 113 -5.64 1.71 6.22
N LEU A 114 -6.18 2.45 5.25
CA LEU A 114 -7.27 1.99 4.39
C LEU A 114 -6.83 0.83 3.51
N VAL A 115 -5.63 0.92 2.94
CA VAL A 115 -5.03 -0.15 2.14
C VAL A 115 -4.87 -1.43 2.96
N SER A 116 -4.33 -1.32 4.17
CA SER A 116 -4.15 -2.45 5.09
C SER A 116 -5.48 -3.10 5.46
N LEU A 117 -6.52 -2.30 5.68
CA LEU A 117 -7.85 -2.80 6.00
C LEU A 117 -8.49 -3.53 4.81
N ALA A 118 -8.36 -3.00 3.58
CA ALA A 118 -8.86 -3.64 2.37
C ALA A 118 -8.20 -5.01 2.13
N VAL A 119 -6.86 -5.08 2.20
CA VAL A 119 -6.11 -6.33 2.01
C VAL A 119 -6.40 -7.32 3.13
N GLY A 120 -6.48 -6.85 4.39
CA GLY A 120 -6.80 -7.69 5.54
C GLY A 120 -8.20 -8.30 5.48
N ALA A 121 -9.21 -7.47 5.21
CA ALA A 121 -10.59 -7.92 5.07
C ALA A 121 -10.74 -8.90 3.89
N GLY A 122 -10.13 -8.59 2.74
CA GLY A 122 -10.17 -9.46 1.57
C GLY A 122 -9.52 -10.83 1.80
N TYR A 123 -8.35 -10.86 2.45
CA TYR A 123 -7.69 -12.11 2.78
C TYR A 123 -8.51 -12.96 3.75
N LEU A 124 -9.01 -12.36 4.85
CA LEU A 124 -9.85 -13.07 5.82
C LEU A 124 -11.11 -13.65 5.18
N PHE A 125 -11.75 -12.90 4.30
CA PHE A 125 -12.91 -13.36 3.54
C PHE A 125 -12.57 -14.54 2.63
N SER A 126 -11.44 -14.47 1.91
CA SER A 126 -10.99 -15.55 1.02
C SER A 126 -10.68 -16.84 1.78
N VAL A 127 -10.02 -16.72 2.95
CA VAL A 127 -9.74 -17.85 3.83
C VAL A 127 -11.03 -18.44 4.38
N ALA A 128 -11.98 -17.61 4.84
CA ALA A 128 -13.28 -18.09 5.32
C ALA A 128 -14.07 -18.85 4.23
N SER A 129 -14.07 -18.35 2.99
CA SER A 129 -14.68 -19.02 1.83
C SER A 129 -14.08 -20.40 1.58
N THR A 130 -12.77 -20.56 1.82
CA THR A 130 -12.09 -21.86 1.64
C THR A 130 -12.61 -22.95 2.57
N PHE A 131 -13.04 -22.59 3.79
CA PHE A 131 -13.61 -23.54 4.75
C PHE A 131 -15.12 -23.72 4.65
N ILE A 132 -15.82 -22.89 3.87
CA ILE A 132 -17.27 -22.94 3.66
C ILE A 132 -17.53 -23.40 2.22
N PRO A 133 -17.76 -24.71 1.98
CA PRO A 133 -17.90 -25.26 0.62
C PRO A 133 -19.12 -24.73 -0.16
N SER A 134 -20.02 -23.99 0.50
CA SER A 134 -21.21 -23.41 -0.12
C SER A 134 -20.91 -22.17 -0.99
N LEU A 135 -19.71 -21.60 -0.88
CA LEU A 135 -19.23 -20.49 -1.71
C LEU A 135 -18.22 -21.08 -2.71
N ASN A 136 -18.60 -21.19 -3.98
CA ASN A 136 -17.75 -21.77 -5.02
C ASN A 136 -16.70 -20.77 -5.57
N ASP A 137 -16.80 -19.50 -5.21
CA ASP A 137 -15.91 -18.45 -5.70
C ASP A 137 -14.82 -18.11 -4.67
N GLU A 138 -13.56 -18.26 -5.10
CA GLU A 138 -12.38 -17.95 -4.32
C GLU A 138 -11.82 -16.60 -4.77
N PHE A 139 -11.77 -15.62 -3.86
CA PHE A 139 -11.35 -14.25 -4.20
C PHE A 139 -9.82 -14.04 -4.21
N TYR A 140 -9.05 -15.12 -4.30
CA TYR A 140 -7.59 -15.05 -4.14
C TYR A 140 -6.92 -14.21 -5.23
N LEU A 141 -7.45 -14.22 -6.45
CA LEU A 141 -6.92 -13.39 -7.53
C LEU A 141 -7.25 -11.92 -7.38
N GLU A 142 -8.46 -11.60 -6.95
CA GLU A 142 -8.92 -10.24 -6.75
C GLU A 142 -8.05 -9.60 -5.68
N ILE A 143 -7.86 -10.28 -4.55
CA ILE A 143 -7.00 -9.77 -3.49
C ILE A 143 -5.52 -9.75 -3.94
N GLY A 144 -5.06 -10.75 -4.69
CA GLY A 144 -3.70 -10.78 -5.23
C GLY A 144 -3.40 -9.63 -6.19
N THR A 145 -4.32 -9.34 -7.12
CA THR A 145 -4.20 -8.22 -8.07
C THR A 145 -4.33 -6.87 -7.39
N LEU A 146 -5.18 -6.75 -6.36
CA LEU A 146 -5.19 -5.57 -5.50
C LEU A 146 -3.84 -5.34 -4.84
N VAL A 147 -3.26 -6.35 -4.19
CA VAL A 147 -1.92 -6.28 -3.58
C VAL A 147 -0.85 -5.92 -4.62
N TRP A 148 -0.95 -6.47 -5.83
CA TRP A 148 -0.04 -6.18 -6.93
C TRP A 148 -0.10 -4.71 -7.38
N VAL A 149 -1.31 -4.17 -7.63
CA VAL A 149 -1.51 -2.75 -7.96
C VAL A 149 -1.02 -1.84 -6.82
N LEU A 150 -1.25 -2.23 -5.56
CA LEU A 150 -0.82 -1.45 -4.40
C LEU A 150 0.72 -1.41 -4.26
N LEU A 151 1.40 -2.54 -4.44
CA LEU A 151 2.88 -2.58 -4.49
C LEU A 151 3.41 -1.72 -5.63
N PHE A 152 2.75 -1.79 -6.79
CA PHE A 152 3.12 -0.98 -7.94
C PHE A 152 2.95 0.52 -7.68
N GLY A 153 1.84 0.93 -7.05
CA GLY A 153 1.59 2.33 -6.67
C GLY A 153 2.67 2.89 -5.75
N HIS A 154 3.05 2.14 -4.72
CA HIS A 154 4.14 2.53 -3.80
C HIS A 154 5.50 2.58 -4.50
N TYR A 155 5.72 1.67 -5.46
CA TYR A 155 6.90 1.76 -6.31
C TYR A 155 6.90 3.03 -7.16
N LEU A 156 5.77 3.40 -7.77
CA LEU A 156 5.65 4.63 -8.54
C LEU A 156 5.86 5.86 -7.67
N GLU A 157 5.34 5.90 -6.45
CA GLU A 157 5.59 6.99 -5.49
C GLU A 157 7.09 7.13 -5.21
N ALA A 158 7.76 6.02 -4.83
CA ALA A 158 9.20 6.00 -4.57
C ALA A 158 10.04 6.38 -5.80
N ARG A 159 9.55 6.11 -7.02
CA ARG A 159 10.23 6.44 -8.28
C ARG A 159 9.86 7.83 -8.83
N SER A 160 8.73 8.40 -8.44
CA SER A 160 8.17 9.62 -9.03
C SER A 160 9.08 10.84 -8.87
N GLY A 161 9.94 10.84 -7.84
CA GLY A 161 11.05 11.81 -7.72
C GLY A 161 11.99 11.82 -8.93
N ALA A 162 12.10 10.72 -9.68
CA ALA A 162 12.84 10.64 -10.95
C ALA A 162 11.96 10.82 -12.20
N ALA A 163 10.64 10.54 -12.12
CA ALA A 163 9.71 10.62 -13.26
C ALA A 163 9.34 12.07 -13.64
N ALA A 164 9.48 13.03 -12.73
CA ALA A 164 9.36 14.46 -13.04
C ALA A 164 10.30 14.88 -14.19
N GLY A 165 11.45 14.22 -14.35
CA GLY A 165 12.38 14.47 -15.45
C GLY A 165 11.93 13.91 -16.82
N VAL A 166 11.12 12.83 -16.84
CA VAL A 166 10.67 12.20 -18.09
C VAL A 166 9.45 12.91 -18.68
N PHE A 167 8.52 13.37 -17.83
CA PHE A 167 7.37 14.16 -18.29
C PHE A 167 7.75 15.59 -18.71
N SER A 168 8.88 16.10 -18.21
CA SER A 168 9.47 17.37 -18.71
C SER A 168 9.78 17.32 -20.21
N VAL A 169 10.13 16.15 -20.77
CA VAL A 169 10.39 15.98 -22.22
C VAL A 169 9.13 16.19 -23.06
N TRP A 170 7.95 15.92 -22.51
CA TRP A 170 6.64 16.09 -23.17
C TRP A 170 5.93 17.40 -22.79
N GLY A 171 6.63 18.33 -22.12
CA GLY A 171 6.11 19.65 -21.74
C GLY A 171 5.04 19.66 -20.63
N PHE A 172 4.74 18.51 -20.03
CA PHE A 172 3.75 18.39 -18.98
C PHE A 172 4.43 18.39 -17.60
N PHE A 173 4.32 19.51 -16.88
CA PHE A 173 4.65 19.56 -15.46
C PHE A 173 3.48 18.97 -14.67
N LEU A 174 3.61 17.71 -14.24
CA LEU A 174 2.73 17.13 -13.23
C LEU A 174 3.04 17.75 -11.87
N ARG A 175 2.51 18.95 -11.71
CA ARG A 175 2.46 19.67 -10.46
C ARG A 175 1.70 18.81 -9.43
N PRO A 176 2.31 18.44 -8.27
CA PRO A 176 1.65 17.61 -7.24
C PRO A 176 0.29 18.16 -6.80
N GLU A 177 0.04 19.45 -7.00
CA GLU A 177 -1.23 20.14 -6.82
C GLU A 177 -2.37 19.55 -7.68
N ILE A 178 -2.08 19.14 -8.92
CA ILE A 178 -3.06 18.52 -9.83
C ILE A 178 -3.44 17.12 -9.32
N GLY A 179 -2.45 16.38 -8.79
CA GLY A 179 -2.68 15.07 -8.18
C GLY A 179 -3.60 15.17 -6.96
N ALA A 180 -3.38 16.16 -6.10
CA ALA A 180 -4.23 16.42 -4.94
C ALA A 180 -5.67 16.82 -5.35
N LEU A 181 -5.82 17.64 -6.39
CA LEU A 181 -7.13 18.08 -6.88
C LEU A 181 -7.93 16.89 -7.46
N VAL A 182 -7.30 16.07 -8.30
CA VAL A 182 -7.94 14.87 -8.89
C VAL A 182 -8.31 13.85 -7.81
N MET A 183 -7.44 13.64 -6.81
CA MET A 183 -7.71 12.76 -5.68
C MET A 183 -8.91 13.26 -4.84
N SER A 184 -8.95 14.56 -4.53
CA SER A 184 -10.08 15.15 -3.81
C SER A 184 -11.38 15.07 -4.60
N LEU A 185 -11.34 15.24 -5.93
CA LEU A 185 -12.51 15.12 -6.79
C LEU A 185 -13.04 13.68 -6.80
N SER A 186 -12.14 12.69 -6.78
CA SER A 186 -12.49 11.28 -6.72
C SER A 186 -13.27 10.93 -5.44
N THR A 187 -12.88 11.46 -4.28
CA THR A 187 -13.63 11.26 -3.02
C THR A 187 -15.08 11.76 -3.14
N VAL A 188 -15.29 12.93 -3.74
CA VAL A 188 -16.63 13.49 -3.93
C VAL A 188 -17.48 12.60 -4.85
N ILE A 189 -16.90 12.12 -5.95
CA ILE A 189 -17.59 11.23 -6.90
C ILE A 189 -17.93 9.88 -6.26
N VAL A 190 -17.00 9.29 -5.52
CA VAL A 190 -17.22 8.01 -4.82
C VAL A 190 -18.33 8.13 -3.78
N VAL A 191 -18.31 9.19 -2.98
CA VAL A 191 -19.37 9.45 -1.98
C VAL A 191 -20.72 9.71 -2.68
N ALA A 192 -20.74 10.47 -3.77
CA ALA A 192 -21.95 10.71 -4.55
C ALA A 192 -22.52 9.41 -5.13
N ASN A 193 -21.68 8.55 -5.71
CA ASN A 193 -22.11 7.26 -6.26
C ASN A 193 -22.66 6.33 -5.16
N ALA A 194 -21.97 6.24 -4.02
CA ALA A 194 -22.41 5.45 -2.88
C ALA A 194 -23.75 5.93 -2.29
N VAL A 195 -23.96 7.24 -2.18
CA VAL A 195 -25.22 7.82 -1.69
C VAL A 195 -26.34 7.68 -2.72
N SER A 196 -26.05 7.81 -4.00
CA SER A 196 -27.02 7.64 -5.08
C SER A 196 -27.54 6.19 -5.09
N LEU A 197 -26.65 5.19 -5.06
CA LEU A 197 -27.01 3.77 -4.99
C LEU A 197 -27.93 3.43 -3.80
N ARG A 198 -27.73 4.09 -2.65
CA ARG A 198 -28.61 3.92 -1.49
C ARG A 198 -30.04 4.39 -1.75
N ARG A 199 -30.25 5.40 -2.59
CA ARG A 199 -31.61 5.93 -2.88
C ARG A 199 -32.39 5.03 -3.84
N ILE A 200 -31.71 4.37 -4.78
CA ILE A 200 -32.35 3.57 -5.85
C ILE A 200 -32.80 2.19 -5.32
N ASN A 201 -32.07 1.62 -4.35
CA ASN A 201 -32.41 0.31 -3.77
C ASN A 201 -33.58 0.37 -2.76
N LEU A 202 -34.09 1.57 -2.44
CA LEU A 202 -35.21 1.75 -1.51
C LEU A 202 -36.59 1.76 -2.20
N GLU A 203 -36.66 1.86 -3.53
CA GLU A 203 -37.94 1.86 -4.28
C GLU A 203 -38.37 0.47 -4.77
N HIS A 204 -37.49 -0.53 -4.75
CA HIS A 204 -37.80 -1.92 -5.15
C HIS A 204 -37.91 -2.90 -3.97
N ALA A 205 -37.76 -2.42 -2.74
CA ALA A 205 -37.80 -3.23 -1.51
C ALA A 205 -39.11 -3.05 -0.70
N VAL A 206 -40.16 -2.48 -1.30
CA VAL A 206 -41.51 -2.31 -0.71
C VAL A 206 -42.55 -2.98 -1.58
#